data_AF-A0AAV8YV62-F1
#
_entry.id   AF-A0AAV8YV62-F1
#
_cell.length_a   1.000
_cell.length_b   1.000
_cell.length_c   1.000
_cell.angle_alpha   90.00
_cell.angle_beta   90.00
_cell.angle_gamma   90.00
#
_symmetry.space_group_name_H-M   'P 1'
#
loop_
_entity.id
_entity.type
_entity.pdbx_description
1 polymer ?
#
loop_
_entity_poly.entity_id
_entity_poly.type
_entity_poly.pdbx_seq_one_letter_code
_entity_poly.pdbx_strand_id
1 'polypeptide(L)' 'RKAWILKLRIGKTVSKFMKVCSLHFAEEDNFYRSKDSKREDTEKNAVLSNS' A
#
# COMPACT_ATOMS: atom_id res chain seq x y z
N ARG A 1 -5.98 6.90 -0.57
CA ARG A 1 -6.21 7.19 0.88
C ARG A 1 -7.64 6.96 1.37
N LYS A 2 -8.69 7.52 0.75
CA LYS A 2 -10.09 7.30 1.21
C LYS A 2 -10.43 5.81 1.34
N ALA A 3 -10.04 4.99 0.36
CA ALA A 3 -10.22 3.54 0.41
C ALA A 3 -9.47 2.85 1.58
N TRP A 4 -8.31 3.37 2.00
CA TRP A 4 -7.54 2.79 3.11
C TRP A 4 -8.19 3.09 4.46
N ILE A 5 -8.85 4.24 4.62
CA ILE A 5 -9.62 4.57 5.84
C ILE A 5 -10.71 3.51 6.07
N LEU A 6 -11.40 3.13 5.00
CA LEU A 6 -12.45 2.12 5.05
C LEU A 6 -11.90 0.73 5.38
N LYS A 7 -10.75 0.36 4.80
CA LYS A 7 -10.16 -0.98 5.00
C LYS A 7 -9.44 -1.17 6.33
N LEU A 8 -8.62 -0.21 6.77
CA LEU A 8 -7.81 -0.40 7.97
C LEU A 8 -8.65 -0.43 9.25
N ARG A 9 -9.86 0.17 9.24
CA ARG A 9 -10.81 0.25 10.39
C ARG A 9 -10.18 0.63 11.74
N ILE A 10 -8.98 1.19 11.71
CA ILE A 10 -8.32 1.82 12.84
C ILE A 10 -9.09 3.10 13.13
N GLY A 11 -9.57 3.26 14.37
CA GLY A 11 -10.23 4.48 14.84
C GLY A 11 -9.31 5.72 14.88
N LYS A 12 -8.34 5.78 13.97
CA LYS A 12 -7.32 6.81 13.82
C LYS A 12 -7.37 7.33 12.38
N THR A 13 -7.15 8.63 12.23
CA THR A 13 -7.10 9.27 10.92
C THR A 13 -5.89 8.79 10.11
N VAL A 14 -6.13 8.34 8.88
CA VAL A 14 -5.06 7.98 7.94
C VAL A 14 -4.32 9.25 7.51
N SER A 15 -3.05 9.38 7.92
CA SER A 15 -2.22 10.56 7.64
C SER A 15 -1.35 10.39 6.38
N LYS A 16 -0.71 11.47 5.92
CA LYS A 16 0.25 11.42 4.79
C LYS A 16 1.51 10.64 5.06
N PHE A 17 1.87 10.53 6.33
CA PHE A 17 3.12 9.92 6.78
C PHE A 17 2.89 8.51 7.32
N MET A 18 1.65 8.01 7.27
CA MET A 18 1.33 6.65 7.64
C MET A 18 2.06 5.68 6.71
N LYS A 19 2.76 4.71 7.31
CA LYS A 19 3.41 3.60 6.62
C LYS A 19 2.61 2.34 6.86
N VAL A 20 2.51 1.49 5.86
CA VAL A 20 1.88 0.16 5.95
C VAL A 20 2.87 -0.86 5.39
N CYS A 21 2.92 -2.05 5.98
CA CYS A 21 3.77 -3.13 5.48
C CYS A 21 3.32 -3.58 4.09
N SER A 22 4.26 -3.93 3.22
CA SER A 22 3.99 -4.37 1.84
C SER A 22 3.08 -5.61 1.78
N LEU A 23 3.15 -6.47 2.80
CA LEU A 23 2.31 -7.67 2.98
C LEU A 23 0.80 -7.40 2.98
N HIS A 24 0.38 -6.16 3.24
CA HIS A 24 -1.03 -5.80 3.20
C HIS A 24 -1.47 -5.32 1.82
N PHE A 25 -0.62 -5.35 0.81
CA PHE A 25 -0.98 -5.09 -0.58
C PHE A 25 -1.00 -6.41 -1.36
N ALA A 26 -1.71 -6.43 -2.48
CA ALA A 26 -1.64 -7.57 -3.38
C ALA A 26 -0.25 -7.63 -4.00
N GLU A 27 0.27 -8.83 -4.32
CA GLU A 27 1.61 -8.95 -4.91
C GLU A 27 1.67 -8.24 -6.27
N GLU A 28 0.59 -8.30 -7.03
CA GLU A 28 0.42 -7.61 -8.31
C GLU A 28 0.44 -6.08 -8.22
N ASP A 29 0.16 -5.50 -7.04
CA ASP A 29 0.22 -4.06 -6.82
C ASP A 29 1.67 -3.59 -6.59
N ASN A 30 2.61 -4.50 -6.32
CA ASN A 30 4.00 -4.19 -6.07
C ASN A 30 4.83 -4.40 -7.34
N PHE A 31 5.70 -3.44 -7.65
CA PHE A 31 6.48 -3.45 -8.88
C PHE A 31 7.86 -2.83 -8.70
N TYR A 32 8.79 -3.24 -9.56
CA TYR A 32 10.10 -2.61 -9.69
C TYR A 32 10.07 -1.59 -10.82
N ARG A 33 10.54 -0.36 -10.58
CA ARG A 33 10.57 0.70 -11.62
C ARG A 33 11.40 0.33 -12.85
N SER A 34 12.40 -0.51 -12.67
CA SER A 34 13.29 -1.02 -13.70
C SER A 34 13.83 -2.38 -13.28
N LYS A 35 14.35 -3.16 -14.24
CA LYS A 35 14.95 -4.48 -13.98
C LYS A 35 16.13 -4.42 -13.00
N ASP A 36 16.82 -3.29 -12.94
CA ASP A 36 17.98 -3.06 -12.05
C ASP A 36 17.59 -2.40 -10.72
N SER A 37 16.31 -2.08 -10.52
CA SER A 37 15.86 -1.44 -9.29
C SER A 37 15.96 -2.41 -8.12
N LYS A 38 16.68 -2.01 -7.07
CA LYS A 38 16.66 -2.71 -5.78
C LYS A 38 15.47 -2.28 -4.90
N ARG A 39 14.67 -1.32 -5.35
CA ARG A 39 13.51 -0.81 -4.64
C ARG A 39 12.23 -1.24 -5.36
N GLU A 40 11.37 -1.85 -4.58
CA GLU A 40 9.99 -2.16 -4.91
C GLU A 40 9.11 -0.96 -4.52
N ASP A 41 8.25 -0.56 -5.43
CA ASP A 41 7.23 0.47 -5.21
C ASP A 41 5.85 -0.18 -5.33
N THR A 42 4.87 0.40 -4.65
CA THR A 42 3.47 -0.01 -4.74
C THR A 42 2.71 0.95 -5.66
N GLU A 43 1.78 0.44 -6.46
CA GLU A 43 0.95 1.25 -7.35
C GLU A 43 0.24 2.39 -6.62
N LYS A 44 0.06 3.53 -7.31
CA LYS A 44 -0.57 4.72 -6.73
C LYS A 44 -2.02 4.47 -6.28
N ASN A 45 -2.71 3.54 -6.95
CA ASN A 45 -4.10 3.20 -6.70
C ASN A 45 -4.26 1.92 -5.88
N ALA A 46 -3.16 1.29 -5.48
CA ALA A 46 -3.17 0.07 -4.69
C ALA A 46 -4.00 0.25 -3.42
N VAL A 47 -4.84 -0.73 -3.17
CA VAL A 47 -5.68 -0.81 -1.98
C VAL A 47 -5.27 -2.02 -1.21
N LEU A 48 -5.19 -1.87 0.11
CA LEU A 48 -4.78 -2.93 1.00
C LEU A 48 -5.60 -4.19 0.75
N SER A 49 -5.04 -5.39 0.67
CA SER A 49 -5.82 -6.62 0.61
C SER A 49 -6.53 -6.85 1.95
N ASN A 50 -7.73 -7.43 1.91
CA ASN A 50 -8.34 -8.00 3.11
C ASN A 50 -7.76 -9.41 3.19
N SER A 51 -6.63 -9.60 3.88
CA SER A 51 -6.10 -10.94 4.14
C SER A 51 -7.15 -11.84 4.79
#